data_AF-A0A7C2TCJ1-F1
#
_entry.id   AF-A0A7C2TCJ1-F1
#
_cell.length_a   1.000
_cell.length_b   1.000
_cell.length_c   1.000
_cell.angle_alpha   90.00
_cell.angle_beta   90.00
_cell.angle_gamma   90.00
#
_symmetry.space_group_name_H-M   'P 1'
#
loop_
_entity.id
_entity.type
_entity.pdbx_description
1 polymer ?
#
loop_
_entity_poly.entity_id
_entity_poly.type
_entity_poly.pdbx_seq_one_letter_code
_entity_poly.pdbx_strand_id
1 'polypeptide(L)'
;MKHLPTAFILITLLALALVGTASAEHGLPIAGCPDNYELHHAMDHDDHHEGEHLHVGSDTDLNGDGWLCVKHFSASGGVHVHMDNWVPLPKSR
;
A
#
# COMPACT_ATOMS: atom_id res chain seq x y z
N MET A 1 -5.72 -37.09 35.35
CA MET A 1 -5.50 -35.63 35.31
C MET A 1 -4.13 -35.21 34.72
N LYS A 2 -3.14 -36.11 34.59
CA LYS A 2 -1.78 -35.78 34.10
C LYS A 2 -1.72 -35.29 32.63
N HIS A 3 -2.73 -35.60 31.82
CA HIS A 3 -2.82 -35.19 30.39
C HIS A 3 -3.64 -33.91 30.17
N LEU A 4 -4.32 -33.41 31.21
CA LEU A 4 -5.12 -32.18 31.15
C LEU A 4 -4.30 -30.93 30.77
N PRO A 5 -3.06 -30.70 31.30
CA PRO A 5 -2.26 -29.55 30.89
C PRO A 5 -1.76 -29.68 29.44
N THR A 6 -1.47 -30.89 29.00
CA THR A 6 -0.98 -31.16 27.63
C THR A 6 -2.06 -30.89 26.60
N ALA A 7 -3.31 -31.26 26.89
CA ALA A 7 -4.46 -30.95 26.04
C ALA A 7 -4.70 -29.44 25.92
N PHE A 8 -4.59 -28.70 27.04
CA PHE A 8 -4.73 -27.24 27.03
C PHE A 8 -3.66 -26.56 26.16
N ILE A 9 -2.39 -26.95 26.29
CA ILE A 9 -1.30 -26.40 25.49
C ILE A 9 -1.53 -26.65 23.99
N LEU A 10 -1.97 -27.85 23.62
CA LEU A 10 -2.23 -28.19 22.23
C LEU A 10 -3.37 -27.36 21.63
N ILE A 11 -4.45 -27.16 22.40
CA ILE A 11 -5.61 -26.36 21.98
C ILE A 11 -5.18 -24.89 21.78
N THR A 12 -4.37 -24.35 22.68
CA THR A 12 -3.89 -22.96 22.57
C THR A 12 -2.98 -22.79 21.35
N LEU A 13 -2.06 -23.73 21.10
CA LEU A 13 -1.18 -23.69 19.92
C LEU A 13 -1.98 -23.82 18.62
N LEU A 14 -3.00 -24.67 18.61
CA LEU A 14 -3.89 -24.83 17.46
C LEU A 14 -4.71 -23.55 17.24
N ALA A 15 -5.23 -22.93 18.30
CA ALA A 15 -5.94 -21.66 18.21
C ALA A 15 -5.05 -20.54 17.66
N LEU A 16 -3.77 -20.47 18.06
CA LEU A 16 -2.81 -19.51 17.52
C LEU A 16 -2.49 -19.75 16.04
N ALA A 17 -2.39 -21.01 15.62
CA ALA A 17 -2.17 -21.36 14.21
C ALA A 17 -3.37 -21.01 13.30
N LEU A 18 -4.57 -20.90 13.89
CA LEU A 18 -5.80 -20.48 13.19
C LEU A 18 -6.05 -18.96 13.24
N VAL A 19 -5.22 -18.18 13.95
CA VAL A 19 -5.24 -16.72 13.81
C VAL A 19 -4.65 -16.41 12.43
N GLY A 20 -5.55 -16.38 11.46
CA GLY A 20 -5.23 -16.36 10.04
C GLY A 20 -4.25 -15.25 9.68
N THR A 21 -3.45 -15.54 8.67
CA THR A 21 -2.75 -14.53 7.87
C THR A 21 -3.83 -13.67 7.22
N ALA A 22 -4.20 -12.56 7.85
CA ALA A 22 -4.88 -11.49 7.15
C ALA A 22 -3.91 -10.97 6.10
N SER A 23 -4.03 -11.48 4.88
CA SER A 23 -3.40 -10.86 3.73
C SER A 23 -4.02 -9.48 3.59
N ALA A 24 -3.23 -8.43 3.81
CA ALA A 24 -3.59 -7.10 3.37
C ALA A 24 -3.54 -7.13 1.84
N GLU A 25 -4.63 -7.57 1.19
CA GLU A 25 -4.78 -7.33 -0.23
C GLU A 25 -4.91 -5.81 -0.40
N HIS A 26 -4.09 -5.24 -1.28
CA HIS A 26 -4.24 -3.84 -1.61
C HIS A 26 -5.64 -3.64 -2.20
N GLY A 27 -6.39 -2.68 -1.65
CA GLY A 27 -7.72 -2.35 -2.17
C GLY A 27 -7.63 -1.96 -3.64
N LEU A 28 -8.71 -2.12 -4.39
CA LEU A 28 -8.78 -1.55 -5.75
C LEU A 28 -8.68 -0.03 -5.64
N PRO A 29 -7.98 0.63 -6.57
CA PRO A 29 -7.88 2.09 -6.56
C PRO A 29 -9.26 2.71 -6.71
N ILE A 30 -9.57 3.69 -5.86
CA ILE A 30 -10.87 4.39 -5.93
C ILE A 30 -10.89 5.42 -7.06
N ALA A 31 -9.71 5.70 -7.64
CA ALA A 31 -9.45 6.78 -8.57
C ALA A 31 -8.36 6.43 -9.59
N GLY A 32 -8.31 7.20 -10.67
CA GLY A 32 -7.30 7.08 -11.72
C GLY A 32 -6.26 8.21 -11.68
N CYS A 33 -5.25 8.08 -12.53
CA CYS A 33 -4.22 9.09 -12.71
C CYS A 33 -4.47 9.97 -13.94
N PRO A 34 -3.98 11.23 -13.93
CA PRO A 34 -3.92 12.05 -15.14
C PRO A 34 -3.12 11.38 -16.26
N ASP A 35 -3.31 11.84 -17.50
CA ASP A 35 -2.56 11.30 -18.64
C ASP A 35 -1.04 11.36 -18.42
N ASN A 36 -0.36 10.28 -18.79
CA ASN A 36 1.09 10.08 -18.63
C ASN A 36 1.59 9.91 -17.19
N TYR A 37 0.69 9.61 -16.26
CA TYR A 37 1.04 9.13 -14.93
C TYR A 37 0.70 7.64 -14.81
N GLU A 38 1.54 6.93 -14.09
CA GLU A 38 1.35 5.53 -13.73
C GLU A 38 0.78 5.45 -12.32
N LEU A 39 -0.04 4.43 -12.07
CA LEU A 39 -0.61 4.18 -10.75
C LEU A 39 0.28 3.19 -9.99
N HIS A 40 0.75 3.57 -8.80
CA HIS A 40 1.66 2.79 -7.96
C HIS A 40 1.08 2.65 -6.55
N HIS A 41 1.40 1.56 -5.86
CA HIS A 41 0.99 1.43 -4.46
C HIS A 41 1.81 2.38 -3.58
N ALA A 42 1.15 3.07 -2.65
CA ALA A 42 1.80 4.01 -1.73
C ALA A 42 2.89 3.32 -0.87
N MET A 43 2.73 2.02 -0.62
CA MET A 43 3.66 1.19 0.17
C MET A 43 4.67 0.40 -0.69
N ASP A 44 4.50 0.27 -2.02
CA ASP A 44 5.52 -0.36 -2.89
C ASP A 44 6.75 0.55 -3.07
N HIS A 45 6.71 1.76 -2.51
CA HIS A 45 7.84 2.66 -2.44
C HIS A 45 8.77 2.37 -1.25
N ASP A 46 8.73 1.15 -0.71
CA ASP A 46 9.66 0.60 0.29
C ASP A 46 11.12 0.88 -0.14
N ASP A 47 11.75 1.84 0.53
CA ASP A 47 13.13 1.88 1.05
C ASP A 47 14.32 1.52 0.14
N HIS A 48 14.13 1.12 -1.12
CA HIS A 48 15.19 0.61 -1.99
C HIS A 48 15.89 1.70 -2.82
N HIS A 49 15.34 2.91 -2.85
CA HIS A 49 15.92 4.04 -3.61
C HIS A 49 15.94 5.37 -2.83
N GLU A 50 15.79 5.34 -1.50
CA GLU A 50 15.97 6.48 -0.58
C GLU A 50 17.39 7.08 -0.77
N GLY A 51 17.54 7.99 -1.75
CA GLY A 51 18.80 8.64 -2.12
C GLY A 51 19.25 8.51 -3.58
N GLU A 52 18.61 7.68 -4.41
CA GLU A 52 18.96 7.51 -5.84
C GLU A 52 18.09 8.36 -6.77
N HIS A 53 16.92 8.81 -6.30
CA HIS A 53 15.94 9.54 -7.08
C HIS A 53 15.47 10.81 -6.38
N LEU A 54 15.22 11.87 -7.15
CA LEU A 54 14.61 13.10 -6.66
C LEU A 54 13.09 13.00 -6.79
N HIS A 55 12.39 12.98 -5.66
CA HIS A 55 10.93 12.96 -5.61
C HIS A 55 10.40 14.39 -5.54
N VAL A 56 9.43 14.72 -6.38
CA VAL A 56 8.80 16.04 -6.47
C VAL A 56 7.30 15.88 -6.32
N GLY A 57 6.72 16.49 -5.28
CA GLY A 57 5.28 16.41 -5.02
C GLY A 57 5.01 15.75 -3.68
N SER A 58 3.90 15.02 -3.59
CA SER A 58 3.48 14.34 -2.36
C SER A 58 3.51 12.84 -2.55
N ASP A 59 4.30 12.18 -1.71
CA ASP A 59 4.39 10.72 -1.61
C ASP A 59 3.41 10.18 -0.55
N THR A 60 2.41 10.97 -0.20
CA THR A 60 1.42 10.63 0.83
C THR A 60 0.11 10.30 0.16
N ASP A 61 -0.43 9.13 0.47
CA ASP A 61 -1.80 8.76 0.12
C ASP A 61 -2.77 9.62 0.95
N LEU A 62 -3.39 10.61 0.32
CA LEU A 62 -4.23 11.59 0.99
C LEU A 62 -5.69 11.14 1.06
N ASN A 63 -6.11 10.22 0.20
CA ASN A 63 -7.49 9.71 0.18
C ASN A 63 -7.64 8.35 0.88
N GLY A 64 -6.54 7.68 1.22
CA GLY A 64 -6.49 6.47 2.03
C GLY A 64 -6.80 5.19 1.24
N ASP A 65 -6.71 5.20 -0.08
CA ASP A 65 -6.99 4.03 -0.92
C ASP A 65 -5.77 3.13 -1.17
N GLY A 66 -4.59 3.58 -0.76
CA GLY A 66 -3.32 2.88 -0.90
C GLY A 66 -2.61 3.11 -2.24
N TRP A 67 -3.01 4.09 -3.04
CA TRP A 67 -2.48 4.32 -4.39
C TRP A 67 -2.06 5.77 -4.64
N LEU A 68 -1.00 5.91 -5.44
CA LEU A 68 -0.43 7.20 -5.85
C LEU A 68 -0.19 7.22 -7.36
N CYS A 69 -0.16 8.43 -7.91
CA CYS A 69 0.21 8.69 -9.29
C CYS A 69 1.66 9.12 -9.38
N VAL A 70 2.44 8.39 -10.18
CA VAL A 70 3.87 8.60 -10.38
C VAL A 70 4.15 8.92 -11.84
N LYS A 71 5.08 9.85 -12.08
CA LYS A 71 5.59 10.13 -13.42
C LYS A 71 7.10 10.29 -13.41
N HIS A 72 7.77 9.49 -14.22
CA HIS A 72 9.20 9.63 -14.48
C HIS A 72 9.45 10.81 -15.44
N PHE A 73 10.18 11.83 -15.00
CA PHE A 73 10.42 13.05 -15.76
C PHE A 73 11.78 13.10 -16.45
N SER A 74 12.80 12.42 -15.92
CA SER A 74 14.12 12.38 -16.56
C SER A 74 14.27 11.13 -17.42
N ALA A 75 14.99 11.26 -18.54
CA ALA A 75 15.27 10.14 -19.44
C ALA A 75 16.06 8.99 -18.76
N SER A 76 16.74 9.30 -17.65
CA SER A 76 17.46 8.34 -16.81
C SER A 76 16.63 7.82 -15.62
N GLY A 77 15.37 8.24 -15.47
CA GLY A 77 14.51 7.84 -14.35
C GLY A 77 14.84 8.52 -13.00
N GLY A 78 15.89 9.32 -12.88
CA GLY A 78 16.28 9.93 -11.60
C GLY A 78 15.33 11.00 -11.00
N VAL A 79 14.23 11.37 -11.66
CA VAL A 79 13.26 12.36 -11.15
C VAL A 79 11.86 11.81 -11.28
N HIS A 80 11.19 11.65 -10.14
CA HIS A 80 9.84 11.13 -10.04
C HIS A 80 8.90 12.22 -9.52
N VAL A 81 7.78 12.43 -10.20
CA VAL A 81 6.72 13.31 -9.71
C VAL A 81 5.61 12.45 -9.12
N HIS A 82 5.30 12.68 -7.85
CA HIS A 82 4.28 11.96 -7.11
C HIS A 82 3.10 12.88 -6.77
N MET A 83 1.88 12.36 -6.89
CA MET A 83 0.67 12.99 -6.39
C MET A 83 -0.38 11.95 -6.03
N ASP A 84 -1.36 12.34 -5.22
CA ASP A 84 -2.54 11.54 -4.92
C ASP A 84 -3.31 11.18 -6.19
N ASN A 85 -3.90 9.99 -6.27
CA ASN A 85 -4.82 9.66 -7.35
C ASN A 85 -6.15 10.40 -7.17
N TRP A 86 -6.81 10.69 -8.29
CA TRP A 86 -7.86 11.71 -8.31
C TRP A 86 -9.26 11.16 -8.04
N VAL A 87 -9.80 11.41 -6.86
CA VAL A 87 -11.22 11.12 -6.55
C VAL A 87 -12.10 12.18 -7.24
N PRO A 88 -12.99 11.81 -8.18
CA PRO A 88 -13.88 12.78 -8.80
C PRO A 88 -14.77 13.42 -7.73
N LEU A 89 -14.73 14.74 -7.61
CA LEU A 89 -15.64 15.45 -6.72
C LEU A 89 -17.10 15.13 -7.11
N PRO A 90 -17.98 14.85 -6.14
CA PRO A 90 -19.39 14.68 -6.44
C PRO A 90 -19.90 15.95 -7.12
N LYS A 91 -20.55 15.81 -8.28
CA LYS A 91 -21.17 16.93 -8.99
C LYS A 91 -22.17 17.59 -8.02
N SER A 92 -21.92 18.84 -7.64
CA SER A 92 -22.91 19.62 -6.90
C SER A 92 -24.17 19.74 -7.77
N ARG A 93 -25.30 19.20 -7.28
CA ARG A 93 -26.61 19.37 -7.92
C ARG A 93 -27.13 20.79 -7.74
#